data_AF-A0A5J4VGM8-F1
#
_entry.id   AF-A0A5J4VGM8-F1
#
_cell.length_a   1.000
_cell.length_b   1.000
_cell.length_c   1.000
_cell.angle_alpha   90.00
_cell.angle_beta   90.00
_cell.angle_gamma   90.00
#
_symmetry.space_group_name_H-M   'P 1'
#
loop_
_entity.id
_entity.type
_entity.pdbx_description
1 polymer ?
#
loop_
_entity_poly.entity_id
_entity_poly.type
_entity_poly.pdbx_seq_one_letter_code
_entity_poly.pdbx_strand_id
1 'polypeptide(L)'
;MEMQTDAELVHLRKFALKKQFYKGSAKESIQKDFQVGTVIEGMGEFYSARIPQKQRKKTFVEEMQAEMGNDIGIVNKRIQERRGEKGRKPQKSAKKAVLLH
;
A
#
# COMPACT_ATOMS: atom_id res chain seq x y z
N MET A 1 8.17 -16.46 -3.17
CA MET A 1 6.96 -15.60 -3.10
C MET A 1 7.29 -14.25 -2.48
N GLU A 2 7.97 -14.18 -1.32
CA GLU A 2 8.24 -12.90 -0.63
C GLU A 2 9.10 -11.89 -1.42
N MET A 3 10.16 -12.35 -2.12
CA MET A 3 11.03 -11.46 -2.91
C MET A 3 10.30 -10.76 -4.07
N GLN A 4 9.30 -11.40 -4.67
CA GLN A 4 8.51 -10.79 -5.74
C GLN A 4 7.60 -9.70 -5.18
N THR A 5 7.02 -9.92 -4.00
CA THR A 5 6.19 -8.93 -3.31
C THR A 5 7.02 -7.72 -2.87
N ASP A 6 8.24 -7.94 -2.37
CA ASP A 6 9.18 -6.85 -2.05
C ASP A 6 9.51 -6.02 -3.30
N ALA A 7 9.80 -6.67 -4.43
CA ALA A 7 10.10 -5.99 -5.68
C ALA A 7 8.87 -5.23 -6.26
N GLU A 8 7.68 -5.81 -6.13
CA GLU A 8 6.42 -5.17 -6.52
C GLU A 8 6.14 -3.94 -5.67
N LEU A 9 6.41 -4.01 -4.36
CA LEU A 9 6.24 -2.88 -3.47
C LEU A 9 7.16 -1.71 -3.85
N VAL A 10 8.43 -2.00 -4.18
CA VAL A 10 9.39 -0.98 -4.67
C VAL A 10 8.92 -0.37 -5.99
N HIS A 11 8.31 -1.17 -6.87
CA HIS A 11 7.73 -0.68 -8.12
C HIS A 11 6.52 0.24 -7.87
N LEU A 12 5.67 -0.10 -6.91
CA LEU A 12 4.47 0.64 -6.51
C LEU A 12 4.72 1.77 -5.50
N ARG A 13 5.98 2.10 -5.19
CA ARG A 13 6.37 3.10 -4.16
C ARG A 13 5.66 4.45 -4.26
N LYS A 14 5.26 4.86 -5.48
CA LYS A 14 4.50 6.09 -5.73
C LYS A 14 3.16 6.12 -5.00
N PHE A 15 2.55 4.95 -4.80
CA PHE A 15 1.24 4.80 -4.15
C PHE A 15 1.35 4.33 -2.70
N ALA A 16 2.46 3.67 -2.34
CA ALA A 16 2.67 3.13 -0.99
C ALA A 16 2.83 4.24 0.06
N LEU A 17 3.47 5.37 -0.30
CA LEU A 17 3.85 6.41 0.66
C LEU A 17 3.03 7.69 0.47
N LYS A 18 2.14 7.99 1.42
CA LYS A 18 1.24 9.16 1.35
C LYS A 18 1.98 10.50 1.33
N LYS A 19 3.12 10.59 2.02
CA LYS A 19 3.87 11.85 2.24
C LYS A 19 5.12 11.96 1.37
N GLN A 20 5.43 10.96 0.55
CA GLN A 20 6.65 10.94 -0.24
C GLN A 20 6.35 10.73 -1.72
N PHE A 21 6.73 11.70 -2.53
CA PHE A 21 6.49 11.71 -3.96
C PHE A 21 7.75 11.28 -4.70
N TYR A 22 7.75 10.05 -5.19
CA TYR A 22 8.85 9.48 -5.96
C TYR A 22 8.62 9.63 -7.46
N LYS A 23 9.72 9.68 -8.23
CA LYS A 23 9.67 9.48 -9.67
C LYS A 23 9.09 8.09 -9.97
N GLY A 24 8.09 8.05 -10.84
CA GLY A 24 7.47 6.81 -11.29
C GLY A 24 8.48 5.89 -11.97
N SER A 25 8.23 4.59 -11.88
CA SER A 25 8.99 3.58 -12.63
C SER A 25 8.80 3.83 -14.12
N ALA A 26 9.91 3.95 -14.87
CA ALA A 26 9.87 4.13 -16.32
C ALA A 26 9.48 2.84 -17.07
N LYS A 27 9.66 1.68 -16.42
CA LYS A 27 9.26 0.36 -16.91
C LYS A 27 7.92 0.00 -16.31
N GLU A 28 7.05 -0.60 -17.11
CA GLU A 28 5.73 -1.10 -16.68
C GLU A 28 5.82 -2.36 -15.81
N SER A 29 6.91 -3.13 -15.92
CA SER A 29 7.11 -4.37 -15.20
C SER A 29 8.35 -4.36 -14.30
N ILE A 30 8.34 -5.24 -13.31
CA ILE A 30 9.47 -5.53 -12.44
C ILE A 30 10.58 -6.19 -13.27
N GLN A 31 11.85 -5.91 -12.95
CA GLN A 31 13.00 -6.52 -13.62
C GLN A 31 13.04 -8.03 -13.37
N LYS A 32 13.48 -8.81 -14.37
CA LYS A 32 13.60 -10.26 -14.25
C LYS A 32 14.62 -10.69 -13.20
N ASP A 33 15.76 -10.00 -13.21
CA ASP A 33 16.89 -10.28 -12.34
C ASP A 33 17.07 -9.13 -11.36
N PHE A 34 17.12 -9.45 -10.07
CA PHE A 34 17.36 -8.51 -8.99
C PHE A 34 18.04 -9.22 -7.80
N GLN A 35 18.68 -8.43 -6.95
CA GLN A 35 19.32 -8.91 -5.73
C GLN A 35 18.72 -8.19 -4.51
N VAL A 36 18.59 -8.92 -3.42
CA VAL A 36 18.20 -8.38 -2.11
C VAL A 36 19.42 -8.39 -1.20
N GLY A 37 19.64 -7.29 -0.50
CA GLY A 37 20.72 -7.15 0.47
C GLY A 37 20.26 -6.33 1.67
N THR A 38 20.94 -6.52 2.79
CA THR A 38 20.68 -5.78 4.04
C THR A 38 21.72 -4.68 4.21
N VAL A 39 21.27 -3.47 4.55
CA VAL A 39 22.17 -2.35 4.82
C VAL A 39 22.94 -2.61 6.12
N ILE A 40 24.27 -2.48 6.05
CA ILE A 40 25.15 -2.52 7.22
C ILE A 40 25.32 -1.07 7.69
N GLU A 41 24.79 -0.75 8.87
CA GLU A 41 24.83 0.62 9.41
C GLU A 41 26.26 1.02 9.81
N GLY A 42 26.58 2.31 9.71
CA GLY A 42 27.90 2.83 10.06
C GLY A 42 28.17 2.80 11.57
N MET A 43 29.44 2.75 11.96
CA MET A 43 29.85 2.72 13.37
C MET A 43 29.40 3.95 14.17
N GLY A 44 29.07 5.08 13.54
CA GLY A 44 28.64 6.31 14.22
C GLY A 44 27.12 6.47 14.38
N GLU A 45 26.31 5.61 13.75
CA GLU A 45 24.87 5.86 13.56
C GLU A 45 23.98 5.16 14.62
N PHE A 46 24.46 5.06 15.85
CA PHE A 46 23.82 4.26 16.91
C PHE A 46 22.40 4.71 17.28
N TYR A 47 22.13 6.01 17.27
CA TYR A 47 20.90 6.57 17.84
C TYR A 47 19.88 7.09 16.82
N SER A 48 20.27 7.23 15.55
CA SER A 48 19.42 7.83 14.51
C SER A 48 19.06 6.86 13.39
N ALA A 49 20.02 6.16 12.81
CA ALA A 49 19.79 5.32 11.63
C ALA A 49 19.72 3.82 11.95
N ARG A 50 20.35 3.37 13.04
CA ARG A 50 20.38 1.95 13.40
C ARG A 50 19.01 1.45 13.85
N ILE A 51 18.58 0.33 13.25
CA ILE A 51 17.37 -0.37 13.66
C ILE A 51 17.71 -1.37 14.76
N PRO A 52 17.10 -1.27 15.97
CA PRO A 52 17.27 -2.25 17.04
C PRO A 52 16.90 -3.66 16.59
N GLN A 53 17.63 -4.68 17.08
CA GLN A 53 17.45 -6.07 16.66
C GLN A 53 16.01 -6.58 16.77
N LYS A 54 15.24 -6.10 17.76
CA LYS A 54 13.83 -6.48 17.97
C LYS A 54 12.88 -5.95 16.89
N GLN A 55 13.25 -4.84 16.24
CA GLN A 55 12.44 -4.18 15.22
C GLN A 55 12.80 -4.62 13.80
N ARG A 56 14.00 -5.18 13.59
CA ARG A 56 14.43 -5.74 12.31
C ARG A 56 13.49 -6.84 11.84
N LYS A 57 13.10 -6.81 10.56
CA LYS A 57 12.27 -7.84 9.94
C LYS A 57 13.04 -8.59 8.85
N LYS A 58 12.43 -9.64 8.30
CA LYS A 58 13.07 -10.47 7.28
C LYS A 58 12.86 -9.92 5.88
N THR A 59 11.74 -9.24 5.65
CA THR A 59 11.35 -8.73 4.34
C THR A 59 11.02 -7.25 4.39
N PHE A 60 11.16 -6.57 3.26
CA PHE A 60 10.86 -5.14 3.17
C PHE A 60 9.38 -4.85 3.40
N VAL A 61 8.50 -5.72 2.90
CA VAL A 61 7.05 -5.62 3.12
C VAL A 61 6.69 -5.69 4.61
N GLU A 62 7.32 -6.58 5.39
CA GLU A 62 7.09 -6.66 6.84
C GLU A 62 7.48 -5.38 7.57
N GLU A 63 8.63 -4.79 7.21
CA GLU A 63 9.08 -3.51 7.78
C GLU A 63 8.07 -2.40 7.44
N MET A 64 7.65 -2.32 6.18
CA MET A 64 6.67 -1.33 5.76
C MET A 64 5.31 -1.55 6.43
N GLN A 65 4.85 -2.79 6.60
CA GLN A 65 3.58 -3.07 7.28
C GLN A 65 3.65 -2.70 8.77
N ALA A 66 4.78 -2.90 9.43
CA ALA A 66 4.97 -2.51 10.81
C ALA A 66 4.92 -0.98 10.99
N GLU A 67 5.49 -0.23 10.05
CA GLU A 67 5.52 1.24 10.12
C GLU A 67 4.23 1.90 9.62
N MET A 68 3.62 1.34 8.56
CA MET A 68 2.57 2.02 7.79
C MET A 68 1.26 1.24 7.68
N GLY A 69 1.15 0.05 8.28
CA GLY A 69 -0.02 -0.81 8.16
C GLY A 69 -1.34 -0.13 8.52
N ASN A 70 -1.32 0.75 9.52
CA ASN A 70 -2.49 1.52 9.93
C ASN A 70 -2.96 2.51 8.85
N ASP A 71 -2.05 3.29 8.29
CA ASP A 71 -2.35 4.26 7.23
C ASP A 71 -2.86 3.55 5.97
N ILE A 72 -2.21 2.46 5.59
CA ILE A 72 -2.61 1.61 4.46
C ILE A 72 -4.01 1.04 4.69
N GLY A 73 -4.29 0.54 5.91
CA GLY A 73 -5.59 0.01 6.29
C GLY A 73 -6.72 1.05 6.16
N ILE A 74 -6.48 2.28 6.61
CA ILE A 74 -7.44 3.39 6.49
C ILE A 74 -7.72 3.71 5.02
N VAL A 75 -6.69 3.78 4.18
CA VAL A 75 -6.86 4.06 2.74
C VAL A 75 -7.61 2.92 2.06
N ASN A 76 -7.27 1.67 2.36
CA ASN A 76 -7.93 0.50 1.80
C ASN A 76 -9.42 0.48 2.16
N LYS A 77 -9.77 0.74 3.43
CA LYS A 77 -11.17 0.84 3.86
C LYS A 77 -11.95 1.88 3.04
N ARG A 78 -11.40 3.08 2.87
CA ARG A 78 -12.02 4.14 2.05
C ARG A 78 -12.14 3.80 0.57
N ILE A 79 -11.21 3.00 0.03
CA ILE A 79 -11.29 2.52 -1.36
C ILE A 79 -12.43 1.50 -1.49
N GLN A 80 -12.57 0.57 -0.54
CA GLN A 80 -13.63 -0.43 -0.55
C GLN A 80 -15.02 0.20 -0.40
N GLU A 81 -15.18 1.17 0.52
CA GLU A 81 -16.43 1.91 0.70
C GLU A 81 -16.87 2.61 -0.60
N ARG A 82 -15.95 3.35 -1.25
CA ARG A 82 -16.22 4.03 -2.52
C ARG A 82 -16.54 3.07 -3.67
N ARG A 83 -15.93 1.87 -3.68
CA ARG A 83 -16.26 0.82 -4.66
C ARG A 83 -17.67 0.26 -4.41
N GLY A 84 -18.03 0.02 -3.15
CA GLY A 84 -19.35 -0.46 -2.75
C GLY A 84 -20.47 0.53 -3.05
N GLU A 85 -20.24 1.83 -2.86
CA GLU A 85 -21.19 2.90 -3.22
C GLU A 85 -21.50 2.92 -4.72
N LYS A 86 -20.47 2.79 -5.57
CA LYS A 86 -20.64 2.75 -7.04
C LYS A 86 -21.29 1.45 -7.55
N GLY A 87 -21.23 0.36 -6.78
CA GLY A 87 -21.86 -0.91 -7.12
C GLY A 87 -23.34 -1.00 -6.77
N ARG A 88 -23.89 -0.06 -6.00
CA ARG A 88 -25.29 -0.07 -5.58
C ARG A 88 -26.16 0.54 -6.68
N LYS A 89 -26.87 -0.31 -7.44
CA LYS A 89 -27.84 0.15 -8.45
C LYS A 89 -28.88 1.07 -7.76
N PRO A 90 -29.22 2.25 -8.33
CA PRO A 90 -30.23 3.11 -7.75
C PRO A 90 -31.57 2.38 -7.71
N GLN A 91 -32.13 2.23 -6.51
CA GLN A 91 -33.45 1.63 -6.32
C GLN A 91 -34.48 2.60 -6.91
N LYS A 92 -35.12 2.22 -8.03
CA LYS A 92 -36.19 3.02 -8.64
C LYS A 92 -37.38 3.07 -7.65
N SER A 93 -37.61 4.21 -7.00
CA SER A 93 -38.81 4.43 -6.21
C SER A 93 -40.01 4.55 -7.15
N ALA A 94 -40.87 3.54 -7.19
CA ALA A 94 -42.13 3.60 -7.93
C ALA A 94 -43.05 4.64 -7.27
N LYS A 95 -43.30 5.76 -7.95
CA LYS A 95 -44.38 6.68 -7.58
C LYS A 95 -45.70 5.95 -7.84
N LYS A 96 -46.41 5.55 -6.78
CA LYS A 96 -47.75 4.97 -6.87
C LYS A 96 -48.72 6.10 -7.23
N ALA A 97 -48.93 6.32 -8.53
CA ALA A 97 -50.05 7.14 -9.01
C ALA A 97 -51.33 6.36 -8.72
N VAL A 98 -52.04 6.73 -7.66
CA VAL A 98 -53.39 6.26 -7.41
C VAL A 98 -54.29 7.01 -8.38
N LEU A 99 -54.77 6.29 -9.40
CA LEU A 99 -55.74 6.77 -10.37
C LEU A 99 -57.12 6.82 -9.69
N LEU A 100 -57.77 7.98 -9.78
CA LEU A 100 -59.19 8.20 -9.49
C LEU A 100 -60.06 7.06 -10.05
N HIS A 101 -60.98 6.54 -9.23
CA HIS A 101 -62.33 6.10 -9.62
C HIS A 101 -63.30 6.57 -8.54
#